data_AF-A0AAV2SPA8-F1
#
_entry.id   AF-A0AAV2SPA8-F1
#
_cell.length_a   1.000
_cell.length_b   1.000
_cell.length_c   1.000
_cell.angle_alpha   90.00
_cell.angle_beta   90.00
_cell.angle_gamma   90.00
#
_symmetry.space_group_name_H-M   'P 1'
#
loop_
_entity.id
_entity.type
_entity.pdbx_description
1 polymer ?
#
loop_
_entity_poly.entity_id
_entity_poly.type
_entity_poly.pdbx_seq_one_letter_code
_entity_poly.pdbx_strand_id
1 'polypeptide(L)'
;VKYYTNSKGEIKSKKGPYRKLNLFLDAQGIIRCMDRLNNLLEPKIKNYPILVHGKHPFTESFIRYKHPHSNCASKQYMLHKVRQEVHEPSLTVTVNKVFRECNACRVLRARPYTSPPPPAPPLPQARLASERPFTVCGVDYSGPHKVKHGRGTRKVWIALFTCMVSRAVYLEIAPDF
;
A
#
# COMPACT_ATOMS: atom_id res chain seq x y z
N VAL A 1 -15.24 5.48 -30.23
CA VAL A 1 -14.58 6.62 -30.90
C VAL A 1 -14.24 6.21 -32.33
N LYS A 2 -14.55 7.03 -33.33
CA LYS A 2 -14.17 6.75 -34.74
C LYS A 2 -12.80 7.37 -35.00
N TYR A 3 -11.80 6.53 -35.29
CA TYR A 3 -10.48 6.96 -35.76
C TYR A 3 -10.51 7.02 -37.28
N TYR A 4 -9.77 7.95 -37.87
CA TYR A 4 -9.62 8.05 -39.32
C TYR A 4 -8.14 8.15 -39.67
N THR A 5 -7.75 7.49 -40.76
CA THR A 5 -6.44 7.63 -41.38
C THR A 5 -6.45 8.85 -42.29
N ASN A 6 -5.43 9.71 -42.19
CA ASN A 6 -5.23 10.77 -43.18
C ASN A 6 -4.50 10.23 -44.42
N SER A 7 -4.37 11.06 -45.45
CA SER A 7 -3.61 10.78 -46.67
C SER A 7 -2.11 10.51 -46.46
N LYS A 8 -1.58 10.73 -45.24
CA LYS A 8 -0.20 10.43 -44.83
C LYS A 8 -0.09 9.16 -43.96
N GLY A 9 -1.18 8.41 -43.76
CA GLY A 9 -1.22 7.20 -42.93
C GLY A 9 -1.30 7.44 -41.41
N GLU A 10 -1.37 8.71 -40.96
CA GLU A 10 -1.53 9.04 -39.54
C GLU A 10 -2.97 8.83 -39.09
N ILE A 11 -3.14 8.28 -37.89
CA ILE A 11 -4.46 8.06 -37.30
C ILE A 11 -4.83 9.29 -36.48
N LYS A 12 -5.97 9.92 -36.78
CA LYS A 12 -6.48 11.06 -36.00
C LYS A 12 -7.85 10.78 -35.43
N SER A 13 -8.14 11.40 -34.29
CA SER A 13 -9.48 11.45 -33.68
C SER A 13 -10.07 12.84 -33.86
N LYS A 14 -11.32 12.94 -34.30
CA LYS A 14 -11.99 14.24 -34.55
C LYS A 14 -12.26 15.00 -33.25
N LYS A 15 -12.46 14.29 -32.13
CA LYS A 15 -12.85 14.85 -30.81
C LYS A 15 -12.22 14.07 -29.65
N GLY A 16 -12.09 14.71 -28.49
CA GLY A 16 -11.70 14.08 -27.22
C GLY A 16 -10.19 14.10 -26.91
N PRO A 17 -9.77 13.48 -25.79
CA PRO A 17 -8.39 13.54 -25.28
C PRO A 17 -7.35 12.96 -26.24
N TYR A 18 -7.79 12.09 -27.15
CA TYR A 18 -6.95 11.41 -28.14
C TYR A 18 -6.50 12.30 -29.30
N ARG A 19 -7.10 13.49 -29.50
CA ARG A 19 -6.75 14.41 -30.60
C ARG A 19 -5.32 14.98 -30.48
N LYS A 20 -4.82 15.12 -29.25
CA LYS A 20 -3.49 15.66 -28.96
C LYS A 20 -2.38 14.61 -29.09
N LEU A 21 -2.73 13.35 -29.36
CA LEU A 21 -1.79 12.25 -29.48
C LEU A 21 -1.39 12.09 -30.95
N ASN A 22 -0.10 11.97 -31.21
CA ASN A 22 0.43 11.64 -32.52
C ASN A 22 0.32 10.13 -32.71
N LEU A 23 -0.80 9.65 -33.25
CA LEU A 23 -1.07 8.22 -33.40
C LEU A 23 -0.66 7.73 -34.79
N PHE A 24 -0.09 6.53 -34.82
CA PHE A 24 0.24 5.82 -36.06
C PHE A 24 -0.11 4.34 -35.93
N LEU A 25 -0.23 3.66 -37.07
CA LEU A 25 -0.43 2.22 -37.13
C LEU A 25 0.93 1.53 -37.25
N ASP A 26 1.20 0.57 -36.36
CA ASP A 26 2.37 -0.30 -36.46
C ASP A 26 2.17 -1.37 -37.56
N ALA A 27 3.25 -2.05 -37.95
CA ALA A 27 3.22 -3.11 -38.97
C ALA A 27 2.25 -4.26 -38.63
N GLN A 28 1.98 -4.48 -37.35
CA GLN A 28 1.04 -5.49 -36.83
C GLN A 28 -0.41 -4.97 -36.71
N GLY A 29 -0.70 -3.75 -37.21
CA GLY A 29 -2.04 -3.17 -37.14
C GLY A 29 -2.42 -2.60 -35.77
N ILE A 30 -1.44 -2.40 -34.87
CA ILE A 30 -1.67 -1.84 -33.54
C ILE A 30 -1.52 -0.32 -33.56
N ILE A 31 -2.46 0.39 -32.95
CA ILE A 31 -2.38 1.85 -32.81
C ILE A 31 -1.39 2.18 -31.68
N ARG A 32 -0.36 2.97 -31.99
CA ARG A 32 0.64 3.41 -31.02
C ARG A 32 0.71 4.92 -30.97
N CYS A 33 1.14 5.43 -29.81
CA CYS A 33 1.46 6.83 -29.62
C CYS A 33 2.93 7.08 -29.94
N MET A 34 3.19 8.00 -30.85
CA MET A 34 4.52 8.49 -31.16
C MET A 34 5.02 9.41 -30.05
N ASP A 35 6.28 9.25 -29.67
CA ASP A 35 6.92 10.11 -28.67
C ASP A 35 7.62 11.30 -29.34
N ARG A 36 8.31 12.12 -28.54
CA ARG A 36 9.13 13.23 -29.02
C ARG A 36 10.58 12.82 -29.30
N LEU A 37 10.94 11.57 -29.03
CA LEU A 37 12.30 11.02 -29.13
C LEU A 37 12.50 10.26 -30.45
N ASN A 38 11.66 10.50 -31.45
CA ASN A 38 11.76 9.87 -32.77
C ASN A 38 13.14 9.96 -33.43
N ASN A 39 13.89 11.03 -33.19
CA ASN A 39 15.21 11.24 -33.80
C ASN A 39 16.33 10.49 -33.07
N LEU A 40 16.02 9.81 -31.96
CA LEU A 40 17.00 9.03 -31.23
C LEU A 40 17.31 7.73 -31.99
N LEU A 41 18.60 7.48 -32.20
CA LEU A 41 19.09 6.31 -32.91
C LEU A 41 18.98 5.03 -32.08
N GLU A 42 18.91 5.14 -30.75
CA GLU A 42 18.82 3.99 -29.86
C GLU A 42 17.41 3.38 -29.83
N PRO A 43 17.21 2.17 -30.37
CA PRO A 43 15.89 1.53 -30.42
C PRO A 43 15.40 1.10 -29.03
N LYS A 44 16.31 0.92 -28.07
CA LYS A 44 15.97 0.50 -26.69
C LYS A 44 15.26 1.59 -25.90
N ILE A 45 15.59 2.86 -26.17
CA ILE A 45 15.00 4.02 -25.50
C ILE A 45 13.71 4.45 -26.20
N LYS A 46 13.68 4.28 -27.53
CA LYS A 46 12.56 4.62 -28.38
C LYS A 46 11.40 3.65 -28.15
N ASN A 47 10.43 4.07 -27.34
CA ASN A 47 9.28 3.25 -27.01
C ASN A 47 8.00 3.95 -27.42
N TYR A 48 7.21 3.27 -28.25
CA TYR A 48 5.92 3.75 -28.71
C TYR A 48 4.82 3.02 -27.95
N PRO A 49 4.29 3.61 -26.87
CA PRO A 49 3.30 2.94 -26.05
C PRO A 49 2.04 2.65 -26.86
N ILE A 50 1.46 1.48 -26.60
CA ILE A 50 0.23 1.03 -27.25
C ILE A 50 -0.91 1.91 -26.77
N LEU A 51 -1.67 2.48 -27.70
CA LEU A 51 -2.86 3.22 -27.33
C LEU A 51 -3.95 2.23 -26.93
N VAL A 52 -4.36 2.26 -25.68
CA VAL A 52 -5.51 1.50 -25.21
C VAL A 52 -6.67 2.46 -24.94
N HIS A 53 -7.82 2.13 -25.52
CA HIS A 53 -8.99 2.99 -25.43
C HIS A 53 -9.75 2.79 -24.12
N GLY A 54 -9.94 3.88 -23.37
CA GLY A 54 -10.81 3.93 -22.18
C GLY A 54 -10.56 2.82 -21.14
N LYS A 55 -11.65 2.44 -20.46
CA LYS A 55 -11.71 1.36 -19.45
C LYS A 55 -11.67 -0.03 -20.11
N HIS A 56 -10.66 -0.31 -20.92
CA HIS A 56 -10.51 -1.64 -21.51
C HIS A 56 -10.03 -2.65 -20.44
N PRO A 57 -10.60 -3.86 -20.35
CA PRO A 57 -10.20 -4.87 -19.36
C PRO A 57 -8.70 -5.21 -19.41
N PHE A 58 -8.09 -5.15 -20.60
CA PHE A 58 -6.65 -5.34 -20.78
C PHE A 58 -5.80 -4.45 -19.87
N THR A 59 -6.13 -3.16 -19.74
CA THR A 59 -5.33 -2.22 -18.94
C THR A 59 -5.35 -2.63 -17.47
N GLU A 60 -6.52 -3.02 -16.96
CA GLU A 60 -6.66 -3.49 -15.58
C GLU A 60 -5.87 -4.79 -15.34
N SER A 61 -6.04 -5.79 -16.21
CA SER A 61 -5.31 -7.06 -16.13
C SER A 61 -3.79 -6.86 -16.21
N PHE A 62 -3.34 -5.97 -17.10
CA PHE A 62 -1.93 -5.64 -17.26
C PHE A 62 -1.33 -4.98 -16.00
N ILE A 63 -2.05 -4.02 -15.40
CA ILE A 63 -1.63 -3.41 -14.13
C ILE A 63 -1.59 -4.47 -13.02
N ARG A 64 -2.60 -5.34 -12.93
CA ARG A 64 -2.63 -6.43 -11.94
C ARG A 64 -1.49 -7.41 -12.10
N TYR A 65 -1.08 -7.70 -13.33
CA TYR A 65 0.09 -8.52 -13.59
C TYR A 65 1.36 -7.82 -13.11
N LYS A 66 1.59 -6.55 -13.51
CA LYS A 66 2.84 -5.85 -13.16
C LYS A 66 2.96 -5.43 -11.69
N HIS A 67 1.84 -5.19 -11.02
CA HIS A 67 1.81 -4.69 -9.66
C HIS A 67 2.60 -5.56 -8.65
N PRO A 68 2.35 -6.88 -8.52
CA PRO A 68 3.13 -7.75 -7.64
C PRO A 68 4.60 -7.90 -8.09
N HIS A 69 4.88 -7.94 -9.39
CA HIS A 69 6.24 -7.99 -9.95
C HIS A 69 7.07 -6.72 -9.69
N SER A 70 6.43 -5.67 -9.20
CA SER A 70 7.10 -4.43 -8.76
C SER A 70 7.16 -4.29 -7.24
N ASN A 71 6.93 -5.38 -6.50
CA ASN A 71 6.92 -5.40 -5.03
C ASN A 71 5.99 -4.35 -4.43
N CYS A 72 4.81 -4.15 -5.04
CA CYS A 72 3.82 -3.18 -4.55
C CYS A 72 4.38 -1.74 -4.38
N ALA A 73 5.30 -1.35 -5.25
CA ALA A 73 5.93 -0.03 -5.30
C ALA A 73 4.91 1.13 -5.35
N SER A 74 5.39 2.37 -5.29
CA SER A 74 4.52 3.54 -5.24
C SER A 74 3.57 3.63 -6.44
N LYS A 75 2.41 4.27 -6.24
CA LYS A 75 1.43 4.51 -7.31
C LYS A 75 2.05 5.27 -8.49
N GLN A 76 2.92 6.23 -8.21
CA GLN A 76 3.62 7.01 -9.23
C GLN A 76 4.57 6.13 -10.05
N TYR A 77 5.36 5.29 -9.37
CA TYR A 77 6.23 4.33 -10.04
C TYR A 77 5.43 3.43 -11.00
N MET A 78 4.30 2.88 -10.53
CA MET A 78 3.42 2.06 -11.38
C MET A 78 2.84 2.83 -12.56
N LEU A 79 2.45 4.09 -12.37
CA LEU A 79 1.98 4.94 -13.47
C LEU A 79 3.06 5.16 -14.52
N HIS A 80 4.29 5.46 -14.12
CA HIS A 80 5.40 5.65 -15.04
C HIS A 80 5.73 4.35 -15.80
N LYS A 81 5.86 3.22 -15.08
CA LYS A 81 6.17 1.92 -15.67
C LYS A 81 5.11 1.45 -16.65
N VAL A 82 3.83 1.70 -16.37
CA VAL A 82 2.73 1.33 -17.28
C VAL A 82 2.66 2.29 -18.46
N ARG A 83 2.88 3.60 -18.26
CA ARG A 83 2.89 4.60 -19.35
C ARG A 83 3.96 4.38 -20.41
N GLN A 84 5.05 3.71 -20.06
CA GLN A 84 6.09 3.34 -21.01
C GLN A 84 5.58 2.35 -22.07
N GLU A 85 4.64 1.47 -21.72
CA GLU A 85 4.16 0.42 -22.62
C GLU A 85 2.72 0.63 -23.10
N VAL A 86 1.88 1.26 -22.28
CA VAL A 86 0.46 1.49 -22.55
C VAL A 86 0.09 2.95 -22.29
N HIS A 87 -0.50 3.58 -23.29
CA HIS A 87 -1.06 4.92 -23.18
C HIS A 87 -2.58 4.86 -23.03
N GLU A 88 -3.08 5.11 -21.82
CA GLU A 88 -4.50 5.22 -21.51
C GLU A 88 -4.75 6.55 -20.78
N PRO A 89 -5.63 7.45 -21.27
CA PRO A 89 -5.81 8.77 -20.66
C PRO A 89 -6.28 8.73 -19.20
N SER A 90 -7.02 7.71 -18.78
CA SER A 90 -7.56 7.57 -17.42
C SER A 90 -6.80 6.55 -16.56
N LEU A 91 -5.54 6.25 -16.92
CA LEU A 91 -4.71 5.23 -16.27
C LEU A 91 -4.61 5.41 -14.74
N THR A 92 -4.56 6.66 -14.26
CA THR A 92 -4.50 6.98 -12.83
C THR A 92 -5.69 6.41 -12.05
N VAL A 93 -6.88 6.36 -12.65
CA VAL A 93 -8.08 5.79 -12.02
C VAL A 93 -7.92 4.29 -11.87
N THR A 94 -7.49 3.60 -12.94
CA THR A 94 -7.30 2.15 -12.97
C THR A 94 -6.20 1.71 -12.00
N VAL A 95 -5.06 2.42 -11.97
CA VAL A 95 -3.98 2.14 -11.00
C VAL A 95 -4.47 2.33 -9.56
N ASN A 96 -5.21 3.41 -9.28
CA ASN A 96 -5.75 3.63 -7.94
C ASN A 96 -6.73 2.53 -7.52
N LYS A 97 -7.54 2.00 -8.44
CA LYS A 97 -8.43 0.87 -8.19
C LYS A 97 -7.65 -0.38 -7.77
N VAL A 98 -6.65 -0.79 -8.57
CA VAL A 98 -5.82 -1.97 -8.26
C VAL A 98 -5.13 -1.86 -6.91
N PHE A 99 -4.61 -0.67 -6.57
CA PHE A 99 -3.95 -0.44 -5.27
C PHE A 99 -4.92 -0.50 -4.08
N ARG A 100 -6.19 -0.12 -4.25
CA ARG A 100 -7.21 -0.19 -3.20
C ARG A 100 -7.62 -1.64 -2.93
N GLU A 101 -7.66 -2.47 -3.96
CA GLU A 101 -8.06 -3.87 -3.87
C GLU A 101 -6.91 -4.80 -3.48
N CYS A 102 -5.66 -4.37 -3.63
CA CYS A 102 -4.49 -5.15 -3.24
C CYS A 102 -4.31 -5.19 -1.70
N ASN A 103 -4.44 -6.38 -1.11
CA ASN A 103 -4.30 -6.57 0.34
C ASN A 103 -2.89 -6.23 0.85
N ALA A 104 -1.82 -6.61 0.14
CA ALA A 104 -0.45 -6.24 0.51
C ALA A 104 -0.30 -4.70 0.57
N CYS A 105 -0.86 -3.99 -0.41
CA CYS A 105 -0.87 -2.53 -0.42
C CYS A 105 -1.68 -1.91 0.71
N ARG A 106 -2.80 -2.53 1.10
CA ARG A 106 -3.62 -2.08 2.23
C ARG A 106 -2.87 -2.21 3.54
N VAL A 107 -2.18 -3.32 3.76
CA VAL A 107 -1.37 -3.55 4.96
C VAL A 107 -0.16 -2.60 4.99
N LEU A 108 0.61 -2.54 3.91
CA LEU A 108 1.82 -1.68 3.82
C LEU A 108 1.51 -0.18 3.94
N ARG A 109 0.30 0.25 3.61
CA ARG A 109 -0.13 1.65 3.67
C ARG A 109 -1.18 1.91 4.75
N ALA A 110 -1.37 0.94 5.66
CA ALA A 110 -2.19 1.16 6.84
C ALA A 110 -1.61 2.34 7.61
N ARG A 111 -2.48 3.27 8.01
CA ARG A 111 -2.06 4.37 8.86
C ARG A 111 -1.83 3.82 10.26
N PRO A 112 -0.79 4.27 10.98
CA PRO A 112 -0.66 3.94 12.39
C PRO A 112 -1.91 4.44 13.13
N TYR A 113 -2.24 3.78 14.24
CA TYR A 113 -3.30 4.25 15.12
C TYR A 113 -3.00 5.69 15.50
N THR A 114 -3.88 6.59 15.07
CA THR A 114 -3.86 8.00 15.48
C THR A 114 -4.99 8.14 16.47
N SER A 115 -4.70 8.69 17.65
CA SER A 115 -5.75 8.98 18.63
C SER A 115 -6.87 9.76 17.95
N PRO A 116 -8.15 9.37 18.11
CA PRO A 116 -9.24 10.12 17.52
C PRO A 116 -9.16 11.60 17.96
N PRO A 117 -9.49 12.54 17.06
CA PRO A 117 -9.59 13.94 17.44
C PRO A 117 -10.62 14.09 18.58
N PRO A 118 -10.45 15.06 19.48
CA PRO A 118 -11.33 15.21 20.64
C PRO A 118 -12.81 15.26 20.26
N PRO A 119 -13.70 14.63 21.03
CA PRO A 119 -13.42 13.94 22.30
C PRO A 119 -12.97 12.49 22.09
N ALA A 120 -11.75 12.16 22.55
CA ALA A 120 -11.32 10.77 22.69
C ALA A 120 -12.16 10.09 23.78
N PRO A 121 -12.39 8.76 23.70
CA PRO A 121 -13.14 8.05 24.73
C PRO A 121 -12.49 8.29 26.11
N PRO A 122 -13.30 8.50 27.17
CA PRO A 122 -12.78 8.79 28.49
C PRO A 122 -11.91 7.63 29.00
N LEU A 123 -10.88 7.95 29.77
CA LEU A 123 -10.09 6.94 30.44
C LEU A 123 -10.99 6.15 31.41
N PRO A 124 -10.77 4.83 31.61
CA PRO A 124 -11.52 4.08 32.61
C PRO A 124 -11.43 4.73 33.98
N GLN A 125 -12.53 4.76 34.73
CA GLN A 125 -12.59 5.35 36.07
C GLN A 125 -11.52 4.77 37.01
N ALA A 126 -11.20 3.47 36.86
CA ALA A 126 -10.12 2.78 37.54
C ALA A 126 -8.74 3.48 37.43
N ARG A 127 -8.48 4.23 36.35
CA ARG A 127 -7.24 5.02 36.16
C ARG A 127 -7.31 6.45 36.71
N LEU A 128 -8.50 6.92 37.06
CA LEU A 128 -8.75 8.29 37.52
C LEU A 128 -9.14 8.37 39.01
N ALA A 129 -9.49 7.24 39.61
CA ALA A 129 -9.95 7.19 40.99
C ALA A 129 -8.83 7.60 41.97
N SER A 130 -9.13 8.55 42.86
CA SER A 130 -8.27 8.93 43.98
C SER A 130 -8.63 8.06 45.18
N GLU A 131 -8.05 6.85 45.21
CA GLU A 131 -8.31 5.84 46.24
C GLU A 131 -7.05 5.56 47.06
N ARG A 132 -7.11 4.62 48.01
CA ARG A 132 -5.90 4.16 48.71
C ARG A 132 -4.99 3.36 47.75
N PRO A 133 -3.67 3.35 47.96
CA PRO A 133 -2.77 2.50 47.18
C PRO A 133 -3.22 1.03 47.20
N PHE A 134 -3.08 0.36 46.06
CA PHE A 134 -3.46 -1.04 45.82
C PHE A 134 -4.97 -1.36 45.90
N THR A 135 -5.86 -0.37 46.03
CA THR A 135 -7.32 -0.59 45.94
C THR A 135 -7.76 -1.04 44.56
N VAL A 136 -7.10 -0.53 43.51
CA VAL A 136 -7.34 -0.94 42.12
C VAL A 136 -6.00 -1.31 41.50
N CYS A 137 -5.85 -2.57 41.11
CA CYS A 137 -4.61 -3.10 40.55
C CYS A 137 -4.86 -3.75 39.19
N GLY A 138 -3.94 -3.54 38.25
CA GLY A 138 -3.79 -4.41 37.09
C GLY A 138 -2.84 -5.54 37.43
N VAL A 139 -3.14 -6.74 36.94
CA VAL A 139 -2.29 -7.92 37.08
C VAL A 139 -1.83 -8.34 35.69
N ASP A 140 -0.52 -8.54 35.54
CA ASP A 140 0.09 -9.05 34.32
C ASP A 140 1.17 -10.08 34.67
N TYR A 141 1.64 -10.85 33.70
CA TYR A 141 2.72 -11.82 33.88
C TYR A 141 3.85 -11.56 32.89
N SER A 142 5.07 -11.50 33.40
CA SER A 142 6.28 -11.51 32.59
C SER A 142 6.89 -12.90 32.61
N GLY A 143 7.05 -13.51 31.44
CA GLY A 143 7.73 -14.80 31.33
C GLY A 143 7.56 -15.50 29.98
N PRO A 144 8.04 -16.76 29.88
CA PRO A 144 8.72 -17.51 30.95
C PRO A 144 10.21 -17.19 31.06
N HIS A 145 10.69 -17.06 32.29
CA HIS A 145 12.11 -16.84 32.62
C HIS A 145 12.76 -18.12 33.15
N LYS A 146 14.02 -18.38 32.79
CA LYS A 146 14.81 -19.48 33.35
C LYS A 146 15.69 -18.94 34.46
N VAL A 147 15.41 -19.32 35.71
CA VAL A 147 16.19 -18.91 36.88
C VAL A 147 16.95 -20.09 37.45
N LYS A 148 18.11 -19.82 38.05
CA LYS A 148 18.89 -20.86 38.73
C LYS A 148 18.14 -21.28 40.01
N HIS A 149 17.94 -22.58 40.18
CA HIS A 149 17.34 -23.16 41.37
C HIS A 149 18.15 -24.37 41.82
N GLY A 150 18.91 -24.24 42.90
CA GLY A 150 19.87 -25.24 43.33
C GLY A 150 20.93 -25.54 42.26
N ARG A 151 21.08 -26.82 41.90
CA ARG A 151 21.99 -27.30 40.84
C ARG A 151 21.39 -27.24 39.43
N GLY A 152 20.11 -26.88 39.30
CA GLY A 152 19.38 -26.84 38.04
C GLY A 152 18.89 -25.45 37.67
N THR A 153 18.10 -25.39 36.61
CA THR A 153 17.32 -24.20 36.24
C THR A 153 15.84 -24.54 36.32
N ARG A 154 15.03 -23.56 36.73
CA ARG A 154 13.57 -23.67 36.79
C ARG A 154 12.95 -22.58 35.95
N LYS A 155 11.85 -22.92 35.27
CA LYS A 155 10.97 -21.96 34.60
C LYS A 155 10.11 -21.26 35.66
N VAL A 156 10.12 -19.94 35.65
CA VAL A 156 9.28 -19.11 36.52
C VAL A 156 8.66 -17.98 35.71
N TRP A 157 7.54 -17.50 36.23
CA TRP A 157 6.90 -16.28 35.77
C TRP A 157 7.02 -15.22 36.87
N ILE A 158 6.95 -13.96 36.49
CA ILE A 158 6.86 -12.86 37.44
C ILE A 158 5.45 -12.29 37.32
N ALA A 159 4.65 -12.40 38.38
CA ALA A 159 3.37 -11.71 38.48
C ALA A 159 3.63 -10.24 38.81
N LEU A 160 3.11 -9.34 37.97
CA LEU A 160 3.22 -7.90 38.11
C LEU A 160 1.88 -7.34 38.59
N PHE A 161 1.86 -6.84 39.81
CA PHE A 161 0.72 -6.13 40.37
C PHE A 161 0.99 -4.63 40.25
N THR A 162 0.33 -3.96 39.31
CA THR A 162 0.47 -2.52 39.09
C THR A 162 -0.70 -1.79 39.73
N CYS A 163 -0.42 -0.97 40.74
CA CYS A 163 -1.42 -0.09 41.34
C CYS A 163 -1.86 0.99 40.34
N MET A 164 -3.16 1.10 40.06
CA MET A 164 -3.70 2.09 39.12
C MET A 164 -3.73 3.51 39.71
N VAL A 165 -3.71 3.63 41.05
CA VAL A 165 -3.74 4.91 41.75
C VAL A 165 -2.35 5.53 41.88
N SER A 166 -1.39 4.80 42.46
CA SER A 166 -0.03 5.31 42.72
C SER A 166 0.99 4.95 41.64
N ARG A 167 0.64 4.07 40.70
CA ARG A 167 1.55 3.49 39.69
C ARG A 167 2.69 2.66 40.29
N ALA A 168 2.63 2.33 41.58
CA ALA A 168 3.56 1.39 42.22
C ALA A 168 3.41 -0.02 41.62
N VAL A 169 4.51 -0.74 41.47
CA VAL A 169 4.55 -2.11 40.95
C VAL A 169 5.07 -3.04 42.05
N TYR A 170 4.28 -4.06 42.38
CA TYR A 170 4.68 -5.17 43.24
C TYR A 170 4.92 -6.41 42.37
N LEU A 171 6.05 -7.09 42.60
CA LEU A 171 6.49 -8.23 41.81
C LEU A 171 6.52 -9.47 42.68
N GLU A 172 5.92 -10.56 42.20
CA GLU A 172 5.91 -11.84 42.88
C GLU A 172 6.37 -12.96 41.94
N ILE A 173 7.18 -13.89 42.44
CA ILE A 173 7.63 -15.04 41.64
C ILE A 173 6.49 -16.06 41.62
N ALA A 174 5.93 -16.29 40.44
CA ALA A 174 4.95 -17.33 40.21
C ALA A 174 5.66 -18.60 39.67
N PRO A 175 5.68 -19.69 40.44
CA PRO A 175 6.22 -20.96 39.94
C PRO A 175 5.42 -21.49 38.75
N ASP A 176 6.08 -22.13 37.78
CA ASP A 176 5.40 -22.99 36.80
C ASP A 176 4.76 -24.16 37.57
N PHE A 177 3.44 -24.32 37.43
CA PHE A 177 2.65 -25.43 37.98
C PHE A 177 2.79 -26.68 37.12
#